data_AF-A0A941AYB1-F1
#
_entry.id   AF-A0A941AYB1-F1
#
_cell.length_a   1.000
_cell.length_b   1.000
_cell.length_c   1.000
_cell.angle_alpha   90.00
_cell.angle_beta   90.00
_cell.angle_gamma   90.00
#
_symmetry.space_group_name_H-M   'P 1'
#
loop_
_entity.id
_entity.type
_entity.pdbx_description
1 polymer ?
#
loop_
_entity_poly.entity_id
_entity_poly.type
_entity_poly.pdbx_seq_one_letter_code
_entity_poly.pdbx_strand_id
1 'polypeptide(L)' 'MSLANSTNATIRRANPEALKGLQIHEIHPVKFGGSATDLLNKTFLTQPQHSAYTNYWNSLMRNIKK' A
#
# COMPACT_ATOMS: atom_id res chain seq x y z
N MET A 1 16.96 0.93 -6.55
CA MET A 1 15.79 0.75 -5.64
C MET A 1 14.84 1.92 -5.87
N SER A 2 13.53 1.70 -6.05
CA SER A 2 12.59 2.81 -6.27
C SER A 2 12.42 3.64 -4.99
N LEU A 3 12.03 4.92 -5.14
CA LEU A 3 11.76 5.79 -3.99
C LEU A 3 10.67 5.20 -3.08
N ALA A 4 9.63 4.59 -3.66
CA ALA A 4 8.60 3.85 -2.95
C ALA A 4 9.15 2.71 -2.08
N ASN A 5 10.06 1.89 -2.63
CA ASN A 5 10.68 0.80 -1.88
C ASN A 5 11.55 1.33 -0.74
N SER A 6 12.26 2.44 -0.97
CA SER A 6 13.04 3.12 0.06
C SER A 6 12.14 3.64 1.19
N THR A 7 11.05 4.33 0.86
CA THR A 7 10.07 4.82 1.85
C THR A 7 9.50 3.67 2.68
N ASN A 8 9.06 2.58 2.03
CA ASN A 8 8.52 1.42 2.75
C ASN A 8 9.57 0.75 3.66
N ALA A 9 10.82 0.68 3.22
CA ALA A 9 11.91 0.15 4.03
C ALA A 9 12.19 1.04 5.27
N THR A 10 12.19 2.36 5.10
CA THR A 10 12.33 3.31 6.22
C THR A 10 11.21 3.14 7.23
N ILE A 11 9.95 3.06 6.78
CA ILE A 11 8.79 2.83 7.66
C ILE A 11 8.95 1.53 8.47
N ARG A 12 9.35 0.42 7.82
CA ARG A 12 9.56 -0.85 8.52
C ARG A 12 10.68 -0.81 9.55
N ARG A 13 11.78 -0.13 9.22
CA ARG A 13 12.92 0.01 10.15
C ARG A 13 12.62 0.89 11.35
N ALA A 14 11.75 1.89 11.18
CA ALA A 14 11.37 2.77 12.27
C ALA A 14 10.55 2.05 13.36
N ASN A 15 9.75 1.05 13.00
CA ASN A 15 8.83 0.37 13.92
C ASN A 15 8.72 -1.15 13.64
N PRO A 16 9.81 -1.93 13.80
CA PRO A 16 9.83 -3.33 13.38
C PRO A 16 8.84 -4.21 14.16
N GLU A 17 8.73 -4.05 15.47
CA GLU A 17 7.82 -4.86 16.30
C GLU A 17 6.35 -4.49 16.09
N ALA A 18 6.03 -3.19 16.03
CA ALA A 18 4.65 -2.74 15.82
C ALA A 18 4.10 -3.12 14.43
N LEU A 19 4.98 -3.35 13.45
CA LEU A 19 4.61 -3.70 12.07
C LEU A 19 4.78 -5.19 11.76
N LYS A 20 5.12 -6.00 12.76
CA LYS A 20 5.30 -7.45 12.60
C LYS A 20 3.99 -8.10 12.16
N GLY A 21 4.04 -8.86 11.07
CA GLY A 21 2.85 -9.50 10.48
C GLY A 21 1.92 -8.56 9.71
N LEU A 22 2.24 -7.27 9.62
CA LEU A 22 1.49 -6.30 8.84
C LEU A 22 2.21 -5.95 7.52
N GLN A 23 1.42 -5.50 6.56
CA GLN A 23 1.86 -5.09 5.23
C GLN A 23 1.51 -3.63 5.01
N ILE A 24 2.46 -2.88 4.47
CA ILE A 24 2.23 -1.52 4.03
C ILE A 24 1.39 -1.57 2.76
N HIS A 25 0.27 -0.87 2.76
CA HIS A 25 -0.62 -0.72 1.63
C HIS A 25 -0.88 0.77 1.37
N GLU A 26 -1.08 1.13 0.10
CA GLU A 26 -1.47 2.50 -0.29
C GLU A 26 -2.97 2.69 -0.12
N ILE A 27 -3.41 3.71 0.61
CA ILE A 27 -4.84 3.99 0.78
C ILE A 27 -5.46 4.33 -0.59
N HIS A 28 -4.77 5.17 -1.35
CA HIS A 28 -5.07 5.53 -2.72
C HIS A 28 -3.91 5.11 -3.65
N PRO A 29 -4.09 4.10 -4.53
CA PRO A 29 -2.98 3.57 -5.32
C PRO A 29 -2.46 4.55 -6.37
N VAL A 30 -1.16 4.46 -6.71
CA VAL A 30 -0.54 5.28 -7.77
C VAL A 30 -1.29 5.21 -9.12
N LYS A 31 -1.82 4.03 -9.48
CA LYS A 31 -2.59 3.84 -10.71
C LYS A 31 -3.88 4.68 -10.77
N PHE A 32 -4.33 5.18 -9.62
CA PHE A 32 -5.51 6.03 -9.48
C PHE A 32 -5.17 7.50 -9.17
N GLY A 33 -3.87 7.87 -9.17
CA GLY A 33 -3.40 9.23 -8.88
C GLY A 33 -2.81 9.43 -7.49
N GLY A 34 -2.65 8.36 -6.71
CA GLY A 34 -2.02 8.42 -5.38
C GLY A 34 -0.50 8.54 -5.40
N SER A 35 0.06 8.83 -4.23
CA SER A 35 1.52 8.92 -4.03
C SER A 35 2.06 7.69 -3.29
N ALA A 36 3.06 7.03 -3.88
CA ALA A 36 3.75 5.91 -3.24
C ALA A 36 4.68 6.32 -2.09
N THR A 37 4.88 7.62 -1.86
CA THR A 37 5.86 8.16 -0.91
C THR A 37 5.24 9.03 0.17
N ASP A 38 3.99 9.45 -0.02
CA ASP A 38 3.22 10.16 0.99
C ASP A 38 2.89 9.20 2.15
N LEU A 39 3.31 9.59 3.36
CA LEU A 39 3.08 8.83 4.58
C LEU A 39 1.60 8.81 4.97
N LEU A 40 0.85 9.86 4.64
CA LEU A 40 -0.60 9.92 4.88
C LEU A 40 -1.37 8.97 3.96
N ASN A 41 -0.75 8.56 2.84
CA ASN A 41 -1.30 7.57 1.93
C ASN A 41 -0.90 6.13 2.28
N LYS A 42 -0.33 5.88 3.46
CA LYS A 42 0.07 4.53 3.90
C LYS A 42 -0.83 4.05 5.03
N THR A 43 -1.20 2.78 4.95
CA THR A 43 -1.85 2.06 6.03
C THR A 43 -1.21 0.69 6.22
N PHE A 44 -1.41 0.10 7.40
CA PHE A 44 -0.85 -1.18 7.77
C PHE A 44 -1.98 -2.20 7.89
N LEU A 45 -1.88 -3.26 7.10
CA LEU A 45 -2.95 -4.25 6.98
C LEU A 45 -2.40 -5.65 7.23
N THR A 46 -3.24 -6.52 7.77
CA THR A 46 -2.98 -7.96 7.71
C THR A 46 -2.95 -8.43 6.26
N GLN A 47 -2.30 -9.58 6.00
CA GLN A 47 -2.26 -10.17 4.66
C GLN A 47 -3.66 -10.39 4.02
N PRO A 48 -4.69 -10.88 4.75
CA PRO A 48 -6.03 -11.01 4.20
C PRO A 48 -6.65 -9.66 3.79
N GLN A 49 -6.50 -8.63 4.63
CA GLN A 49 -7.00 -7.28 4.33
C GLN A 49 -6.28 -6.69 3.10
N HIS A 50 -4.96 -6.81 3.02
CA HIS A 50 -4.18 -6.33 1.88
C HIS A 50 -4.67 -6.96 0.57
N SER A 51 -4.89 -8.29 0.57
CA SER A 51 -5.42 -9.00 -0.59
C SER A 51 -6.81 -8.50 -0.99
N ALA A 52 -7.71 -8.30 -0.01
CA ALA A 52 -9.05 -7.79 -0.26
C ALA A 52 -9.05 -6.40 -0.93
N TYR A 53 -8.26 -5.45 -0.42
CA TYR A 53 -8.17 -4.11 -1.02
C TYR A 53 -7.48 -4.10 -2.38
N THR A 54 -6.46 -4.94 -2.57
CA THR A 54 -5.83 -5.12 -3.90
C THR A 54 -6.85 -5.61 -4.93
N ASN A 55 -7.69 -6.59 -4.55
CA ASN A 55 -8.74 -7.10 -5.42
C ASN A 55 -9.83 -6.07 -5.72
N TYR A 56 -10.22 -5.26 -4.73
CA TYR A 56 -11.14 -4.14 -4.91
C TYR A 56 -10.62 -3.16 -5.97
N TRP A 57 -9.39 -2.66 -5.82
CA TRP A 57 -8.79 -1.70 -6.77
C TRP A 57 -8.64 -2.28 -8.18
N ASN A 58 -8.24 -3.56 -8.28
CA ASN A 58 -8.16 -4.24 -9.56
C ASN A 58 -9.54 -4.39 -10.23
N SER A 59 -10.59 -4.66 -9.45
CA SER A 59 -11.96 -4.73 -9.95
C SER A 59 -12.44 -3.37 -10.46
N LEU A 60 -12.23 -2.32 -9.67
CA LEU A 60 -12.56 -0.95 -10.07
C LEU A 60 -11.83 -0.54 -11.37
N MET A 61 -10.54 -0.84 -11.48
CA MET A 61 -9.76 -0.55 -12.68
C MET A 61 -10.30 -1.27 -13.92
N ARG A 62 -10.74 -2.52 -13.78
CA ARG A 62 -11.37 -3.26 -14.88
C ARG A 62 -12.71 -2.67 -15.28
N ASN A 63 -13.49 -2.16 -14.33
CA ASN A 63 -14.79 -1.55 -14.61
C ASN A 63 -14.66 -0.19 -15.29
N ILE A 64 -13.63 0.62 -14.96
CA ILE A 64 -13.38 1.91 -15.62
C ILE A 64 -12.88 1.73 -17.06
N LYS A 65 -12.21 0.62 -17.35
CA LYS A 65 -11.68 0.31 -18.69
C LYS A 65 -12.71 -0.31 -19.65
N LYS A 66 -13.93 -0.56 -19.19
CA LYS A 66 -15.05 -1.01 -20.02
C LYS A 66 -15.77 0.21 -20.59
#